data_AF-A0A7G1ISQ7-F1
#
_entry.id   AF-A0A7G1ISQ7-F1
#
_cell.length_a   1.000
_cell.length_b   1.000
_cell.length_c   1.000
_cell.angle_alpha   90.00
_cell.angle_beta   90.00
_cell.angle_gamma   90.00
#
_symmetry.space_group_name_H-M   'P 1'
#
loop_
_entity.id
_entity.type
_entity.pdbx_description
1 polymer ?
#
loop_
_entity_poly.entity_id
_entity_poly.type
_entity_poly.pdbx_seq_one_letter_code
_entity_poly.pdbx_strand_id
1 'polypeptide(L)'
;MRAGPKGSVSAAPLSFAKWPTARAKRRERFIHEYLITPKGVGAREPFKLRPFQREIITGAYAPRVRTALVSLPRGNGKSALAAALALAELFVGPDSAEVLCVASDLRQAMIVLRMARRMVELNPALEERVQVYADRLYLPENDAVLLPLPAEVGALHGHDPSLLVVDELHVVTTDVWEAVTSVSGKRPESLTLAISTPASSPDSVMWQLVQHGRTGDDPAFYFREYAAPEGCATGDRKAWRIANPALACRRPFLSEDGIEAVRRTISEARFRQLRLGQWVTGVESWLPWGLWDTRAAERSVSPRERVVLAFDGSASGDSTALVGCTLDGHLWVEGLWETPATPGGGCRARRCRMRSISPSRNMTWPSWRATRGAGAQRSSSGPNATGRSGCWSGTPHTPSGWPRRQTACIRRY
;
A
#
# COMPACT_ATOMS: atom_id res chain seq x y z
N MET A 1 -20.67 -27.04 -18.51
CA MET A 1 -21.18 -26.17 -19.59
C MET A 1 -20.89 -26.82 -20.92
N ARG A 2 -21.86 -26.86 -21.85
CA ARG A 2 -21.58 -27.14 -23.26
C ARG A 2 -20.95 -25.90 -23.88
N ALA A 3 -19.81 -26.06 -24.54
CA ALA A 3 -19.19 -24.99 -25.32
C ALA A 3 -19.94 -24.86 -26.65
N GLY A 4 -20.50 -23.67 -26.90
CA GLY A 4 -21.16 -23.27 -28.13
C GLY A 4 -21.34 -21.75 -28.11
N PRO A 5 -21.56 -21.09 -29.27
CA PRO A 5 -21.85 -19.65 -29.31
C PRO A 5 -23.07 -19.39 -28.41
N LYS A 6 -22.88 -18.63 -27.32
CA LYS A 6 -23.94 -18.40 -26.34
C LYS A 6 -25.11 -17.69 -27.02
N GLY A 7 -26.32 -18.20 -26.78
CA GLY A 7 -27.55 -17.69 -27.39
C GLY A 7 -27.80 -16.22 -27.07
N SER A 8 -28.62 -15.57 -27.91
CA SER A 8 -29.14 -14.24 -27.63
C SER A 8 -29.79 -14.21 -26.25
N VAL A 9 -29.48 -13.19 -25.45
CA VAL A 9 -30.17 -12.94 -24.17
C VAL A 9 -31.63 -12.66 -24.49
N SER A 10 -32.52 -13.57 -24.14
CA SER A 10 -33.97 -13.47 -24.39
C SER A 10 -34.77 -12.97 -23.19
N ALA A 11 -34.13 -12.84 -22.03
CA ALA A 11 -34.76 -12.36 -20.81
C ALA A 11 -35.09 -10.86 -20.91
N ALA A 12 -36.27 -10.48 -20.40
CA ALA A 12 -36.69 -9.08 -20.43
C ALA A 12 -35.75 -8.17 -19.60
N PRO A 13 -35.50 -6.93 -20.02
CA PRO A 13 -34.74 -5.92 -19.28
C PRO A 13 -35.13 -5.80 -17.80
N LEU A 14 -34.15 -5.57 -16.92
CA LEU A 14 -34.44 -5.24 -15.52
C LEU A 14 -34.84 -3.76 -15.43
N SER A 15 -36.04 -3.48 -14.92
CA SER A 15 -36.51 -2.10 -14.78
C SER A 15 -36.05 -1.47 -13.46
N PHE A 16 -35.33 -0.36 -13.57
CA PHE A 16 -34.85 0.44 -12.44
C PHE A 16 -35.48 1.85 -12.39
N ALA A 17 -36.60 2.07 -13.07
CA ALA A 17 -37.22 3.39 -13.23
C ALA A 17 -37.70 4.01 -11.90
N LYS A 18 -38.19 3.17 -10.96
CA LYS A 18 -38.70 3.61 -9.65
C LYS A 18 -37.64 3.57 -8.53
N TRP A 19 -36.37 3.50 -8.91
CA TRP A 19 -35.28 3.43 -7.94
C TRP A 19 -34.74 4.82 -7.59
N PRO A 20 -34.05 4.97 -6.45
CA PRO A 20 -33.39 6.23 -6.11
C PRO A 20 -32.48 6.72 -7.24
N THR A 21 -32.47 8.02 -7.49
CA THR A 21 -31.58 8.67 -8.46
C THR A 21 -30.18 8.89 -7.88
N ALA A 22 -30.05 9.01 -6.56
CA ALA A 22 -28.76 9.16 -5.89
C ALA A 22 -27.85 7.96 -6.19
N ARG A 23 -26.66 8.25 -6.73
CA ARG A 23 -25.70 7.24 -7.23
C ARG A 23 -25.44 6.14 -6.20
N ALA A 24 -24.99 6.52 -4.99
CA ALA A 24 -24.72 5.59 -3.90
C ALA A 24 -25.91 4.68 -3.56
N LYS A 25 -27.09 5.26 -3.33
CA LYS A 25 -28.30 4.53 -2.92
C LYS A 25 -28.75 3.52 -3.96
N ARG A 26 -28.60 3.86 -5.24
CA ARG A 26 -28.94 2.98 -6.36
C ARG A 26 -28.04 1.74 -6.39
N ARG A 27 -26.72 1.91 -6.18
CA ARG A 27 -25.77 0.78 -6.08
C ARG A 27 -25.99 -0.04 -4.80
N GLU A 28 -26.22 0.60 -3.66
CA GLU A 28 -26.54 -0.10 -2.40
C GLU A 28 -27.77 -0.99 -2.54
N ARG A 29 -28.83 -0.48 -3.20
CA ARG A 29 -30.06 -1.22 -3.46
C ARG A 29 -29.82 -2.40 -4.39
N PHE A 30 -29.09 -2.21 -5.48
CA PHE A 30 -28.73 -3.30 -6.40
C PHE A 30 -27.99 -4.43 -5.67
N ILE A 31 -26.96 -4.06 -4.89
CA ILE A 31 -26.15 -5.01 -4.11
C ILE A 31 -27.04 -5.81 -3.15
N HIS A 32 -27.95 -5.13 -2.45
CA HIS A 32 -28.85 -5.77 -1.50
C HIS A 32 -29.87 -6.72 -2.15
N GLU A 33 -30.48 -6.30 -3.27
CA GLU A 33 -31.57 -7.05 -3.91
C GLU A 33 -31.07 -8.22 -4.77
N TYR A 34 -29.93 -8.06 -5.45
CA TYR A 34 -29.49 -9.03 -6.46
C TYR A 34 -28.22 -9.81 -6.11
N LEU A 35 -27.30 -9.26 -5.33
CA LEU A 35 -26.01 -9.94 -5.14
C LEU A 35 -26.09 -10.98 -4.02
N ILE A 36 -25.52 -12.15 -4.30
CA ILE A 36 -25.37 -13.24 -3.34
C ILE A 36 -23.89 -13.40 -3.01
N THR A 37 -23.58 -13.57 -1.72
CA THR A 37 -22.21 -13.71 -1.24
C THR A 37 -21.53 -14.94 -1.85
N PRO A 38 -20.43 -14.79 -2.61
CA PRO A 38 -19.87 -15.90 -3.38
C PRO A 38 -19.06 -16.89 -2.54
N LYS A 39 -18.44 -16.43 -1.45
CA LYS A 39 -17.58 -17.24 -0.56
C LYS A 39 -17.42 -16.59 0.81
N GLY A 40 -16.97 -17.36 1.80
CA GLY A 40 -16.70 -16.88 3.15
C GLY A 40 -17.95 -16.77 4.02
N VAL A 41 -17.92 -15.87 5.01
CA VAL A 41 -19.03 -15.69 5.95
C VAL A 41 -20.29 -15.21 5.21
N GLY A 42 -21.36 -16.00 5.31
CA GLY A 42 -22.62 -15.73 4.60
C GLY A 42 -22.64 -16.22 3.16
N ALA A 43 -21.73 -17.13 2.75
CA ALA A 43 -21.76 -17.74 1.42
C ALA A 43 -23.15 -18.28 1.07
N ARG A 44 -23.61 -18.01 -0.16
CA ARG A 44 -24.97 -18.31 -0.67
C ARG A 44 -26.12 -17.56 0.02
N GLU A 45 -25.83 -16.65 0.94
CA GLU A 45 -26.81 -15.71 1.48
C GLU A 45 -26.72 -14.35 0.77
N PRO A 46 -27.77 -13.51 0.83
CA PRO A 46 -27.74 -12.16 0.26
C PRO A 46 -26.52 -11.36 0.72
N PHE A 47 -25.92 -10.59 -0.20
CA PHE A 47 -24.74 -9.79 0.07
C PHE A 47 -25.10 -8.60 0.97
N LYS A 48 -24.91 -8.78 2.27
CA LYS A 48 -25.21 -7.75 3.28
C LYS A 48 -24.06 -6.78 3.42
N LEU A 49 -24.17 -5.60 2.82
CA LEU A 49 -23.23 -4.50 3.09
C LEU A 49 -23.14 -4.21 4.60
N ARG A 50 -21.92 -4.09 5.11
CA ARG A 50 -21.65 -3.65 6.50
C ARG A 50 -21.68 -2.12 6.59
N PRO A 51 -21.84 -1.52 7.79
CA PRO A 51 -21.90 -0.07 7.95
C PRO A 51 -20.73 0.68 7.29
N PHE A 52 -19.49 0.21 7.51
CA PHE A 52 -18.30 0.83 6.92
C PHE A 52 -18.25 0.72 5.38
N GLN A 53 -18.81 -0.36 4.81
CA GLN A 53 -18.91 -0.51 3.36
C GLN A 53 -19.93 0.48 2.79
N ARG A 54 -21.06 0.69 3.47
CA ARG A 54 -22.04 1.72 3.08
C ARG A 54 -21.46 3.13 3.19
N GLU A 55 -20.67 3.40 4.23
CA GLU A 55 -19.94 4.67 4.38
C GLU A 55 -19.02 4.92 3.18
N ILE A 56 -18.20 3.93 2.81
CA ILE A 56 -17.33 4.00 1.62
C ILE A 56 -18.14 4.28 0.35
N ILE A 57 -19.24 3.55 0.13
CA ILE A 57 -20.07 3.74 -1.06
C ILE A 57 -20.70 5.13 -1.07
N THR A 58 -21.23 5.58 0.07
CA THR A 58 -21.89 6.89 0.20
C THR A 58 -20.91 8.03 -0.09
N GLY A 59 -19.69 7.96 0.46
CA GLY A 59 -18.67 8.97 0.22
C GLY A 59 -18.09 8.93 -1.20
N ALA A 60 -17.75 7.75 -1.71
CA ALA A 60 -17.14 7.61 -3.04
C ALA A 60 -18.09 8.01 -4.18
N TYR A 61 -19.40 7.81 -4.01
CA TYR A 61 -20.42 8.20 -4.99
C TYR A 61 -21.14 9.50 -4.60
N ALA A 62 -20.58 10.30 -3.69
CA ALA A 62 -21.12 11.61 -3.37
C ALA A 62 -21.07 12.55 -4.60
N PRO A 63 -21.93 13.57 -4.69
CA PRO A 63 -21.88 14.54 -5.78
C PRO A 63 -20.49 15.16 -5.92
N ARG A 64 -20.05 15.40 -7.17
CA ARG A 64 -18.74 16.00 -7.53
C ARG A 64 -17.51 15.12 -7.29
N VAL A 65 -17.60 14.07 -6.47
CA VAL A 65 -16.49 13.13 -6.27
C VAL A 65 -16.19 12.40 -7.58
N ARG A 66 -14.94 12.54 -8.03
CA ARG A 66 -14.38 11.87 -9.22
C ARG A 66 -13.30 10.86 -8.84
N THR A 67 -12.61 11.10 -7.74
CA THR A 67 -11.58 10.20 -7.22
C THR A 67 -11.88 9.84 -5.78
N ALA A 68 -11.87 8.55 -5.47
CA ALA A 68 -12.06 8.03 -4.13
C ALA A 68 -10.87 7.16 -3.74
N LEU A 69 -10.20 7.51 -2.65
CA LEU A 69 -9.14 6.69 -2.05
C LEU A 69 -9.61 6.08 -0.73
N VAL A 70 -9.52 4.76 -0.64
CA VAL A 70 -9.84 4.02 0.57
C VAL A 70 -8.64 3.19 1.03
N SER A 71 -8.08 3.57 2.18
CA SER A 71 -6.99 2.84 2.83
C SER A 71 -7.56 1.90 3.90
N LEU A 72 -7.41 0.59 3.68
CA LEU A 72 -7.96 -0.47 4.53
C LEU A 72 -6.94 -1.60 4.75
N PRO A 73 -6.80 -2.14 5.97
CA PRO A 73 -5.94 -3.31 6.23
C PRO A 73 -6.41 -4.56 5.47
N ARG A 74 -5.52 -5.56 5.35
CA ARG A 74 -5.83 -6.85 4.71
C ARG A 74 -6.90 -7.61 5.50
N GLY A 75 -7.87 -8.17 4.77
CA GLY A 75 -8.97 -8.95 5.34
C GLY A 75 -10.30 -8.20 5.49
N ASN A 76 -10.34 -6.89 5.21
CA ASN A 76 -11.57 -6.09 5.30
C ASN A 76 -12.51 -6.20 4.06
N GLY A 77 -12.30 -7.19 3.20
CA GLY A 77 -13.23 -7.48 2.09
C GLY A 77 -13.18 -6.49 0.91
N LYS A 78 -12.03 -5.84 0.68
CA LYS A 78 -11.80 -4.88 -0.41
C LYS A 78 -12.23 -5.40 -1.79
N SER A 79 -11.66 -6.51 -2.25
CA SER A 79 -11.96 -7.06 -3.58
C SER A 79 -13.40 -7.59 -3.70
N ALA A 80 -14.04 -7.98 -2.59
CA ALA A 80 -15.46 -8.35 -2.58
C ALA A 80 -16.36 -7.12 -2.79
N LEU A 81 -16.03 -6.00 -2.14
CA LEU A 81 -16.72 -4.72 -2.33
C LEU A 81 -16.50 -4.20 -3.76
N ALA A 82 -15.27 -4.29 -4.28
CA ALA A 82 -14.95 -3.92 -5.66
C ALA A 82 -15.80 -4.71 -6.67
N ALA A 83 -15.88 -6.04 -6.52
CA ALA A 83 -16.71 -6.88 -7.41
C ALA A 83 -18.20 -6.53 -7.32
N ALA A 84 -18.71 -6.25 -6.12
CA ALA A 84 -20.10 -5.86 -5.91
C ALA A 84 -20.42 -4.50 -6.54
N LEU A 85 -19.52 -3.52 -6.41
CA LEU A 85 -19.65 -2.21 -7.04
C LEU A 85 -19.53 -2.30 -8.55
N ALA A 86 -18.61 -3.11 -9.07
CA ALA A 86 -18.44 -3.31 -10.51
C ALA A 86 -19.69 -3.88 -11.16
N LEU A 87 -20.33 -4.89 -10.54
CA LEU A 87 -21.62 -5.41 -11.01
C LEU A 87 -22.75 -4.38 -10.85
N ALA A 88 -22.78 -3.64 -9.75
CA ALA A 88 -23.78 -2.61 -9.59
C ALA A 88 -23.67 -1.53 -10.68
N GLU A 89 -22.45 -1.08 -11.00
CA GLU A 89 -22.24 -0.12 -12.08
C GLU A 89 -22.66 -0.69 -13.44
N LEU A 90 -22.39 -1.98 -13.69
CA LEU A 90 -22.80 -2.65 -14.93
C LEU A 90 -24.32 -2.55 -15.19
N PHE A 91 -25.15 -2.64 -14.14
CA PHE A 91 -26.62 -2.65 -14.28
C PHE A 91 -27.28 -1.30 -14.02
N VAL A 92 -26.82 -0.56 -13.02
CA VAL A 92 -27.47 0.68 -12.56
C VAL A 92 -26.64 1.94 -12.79
N GLY A 93 -25.49 1.79 -13.45
CA GLY A 93 -24.68 2.87 -13.99
C GLY A 93 -25.30 3.50 -15.25
N PRO A 94 -24.53 4.36 -15.94
CA PRO A 94 -24.95 4.94 -17.21
C PRO A 94 -25.03 3.88 -18.32
N ASP A 95 -25.69 4.24 -19.42
CA ASP A 95 -25.67 3.39 -20.63
C ASP A 95 -24.25 3.22 -21.17
N SER A 96 -23.98 2.06 -21.76
CA SER A 96 -22.66 1.62 -22.21
C SER A 96 -21.60 1.80 -21.12
N ALA A 97 -21.92 1.44 -19.89
CA ALA A 97 -21.01 1.55 -18.75
C ALA A 97 -19.77 0.67 -18.99
N GLU A 98 -18.62 1.31 -19.07
CA GLU A 98 -17.34 0.61 -19.05
C GLU A 98 -16.81 0.59 -17.62
N VAL A 99 -16.56 -0.62 -17.10
CA VAL A 99 -16.09 -0.87 -15.73
C VAL A 99 -14.74 -1.54 -15.79
N LEU A 100 -13.69 -0.82 -15.41
CA LEU A 100 -12.33 -1.31 -15.44
C LEU A 100 -11.87 -1.72 -14.04
N CYS A 101 -11.30 -2.92 -13.92
CA CYS A 101 -10.69 -3.41 -12.69
C CYS A 101 -9.18 -3.53 -12.92
N VAL A 102 -8.42 -2.56 -12.43
CA VAL A 102 -6.97 -2.47 -12.57
C VAL A 102 -6.31 -3.01 -11.30
N ALA A 103 -5.30 -3.86 -11.48
CA ALA A 103 -4.44 -4.34 -10.41
C ALA A 103 -3.00 -4.49 -10.92
N SER A 104 -2.06 -4.76 -10.01
CA SER A 104 -0.62 -4.90 -10.34
C SER A 104 -0.32 -5.88 -11.48
N ASP A 105 -1.03 -6.99 -11.54
CA ASP A 105 -1.00 -7.92 -12.67
C ASP A 105 -2.41 -8.38 -13.05
N LEU A 106 -2.54 -8.93 -14.26
CA LEU A 106 -3.83 -9.41 -14.77
C LEU A 106 -4.41 -10.55 -13.91
N ARG A 107 -3.59 -11.39 -13.27
CA ARG A 107 -4.09 -12.49 -12.43
C ARG A 107 -4.78 -11.95 -11.17
N GLN A 108 -4.28 -10.85 -10.61
CA GLN A 108 -4.90 -10.13 -9.51
C GLN A 108 -6.20 -9.46 -9.96
N ALA A 109 -6.19 -8.73 -11.09
CA ALA A 109 -7.39 -8.10 -11.64
C ALA A 109 -8.52 -9.14 -11.90
N MET A 110 -8.14 -10.32 -12.39
CA MET A 110 -9.05 -11.44 -12.62
C MET A 110 -9.70 -11.98 -11.33
N ILE A 111 -9.16 -11.70 -10.13
CA ILE A 111 -9.85 -12.06 -8.87
C ILE A 111 -11.20 -11.37 -8.77
N VAL A 112 -11.24 -10.07 -9.10
CA VAL A 112 -12.48 -9.27 -9.06
C VAL A 112 -13.47 -9.80 -10.09
N LEU A 113 -13.02 -10.05 -11.33
CA LEU A 113 -13.86 -10.65 -12.38
C LEU A 113 -14.44 -12.01 -11.94
N ARG A 114 -13.61 -12.92 -11.40
CA ARG A 114 -14.09 -14.24 -10.95
C ARG A 114 -15.10 -14.13 -9.81
N MET A 115 -14.93 -13.17 -8.90
CA MET A 115 -15.90 -12.92 -7.83
C MET A 115 -17.22 -12.38 -8.38
N ALA A 116 -17.16 -11.40 -9.30
CA ALA A 116 -18.34 -10.85 -9.98
C ALA A 116 -19.07 -11.94 -10.77
N ARG A 117 -18.36 -12.71 -11.59
CA ARG A 117 -18.89 -13.88 -12.29
C ARG A 117 -19.63 -14.82 -11.35
N ARG A 118 -19.03 -15.14 -10.20
CA ARG A 118 -19.65 -16.04 -9.23
C ARG A 118 -20.93 -15.45 -8.63
N MET A 119 -20.99 -14.14 -8.39
CA MET A 119 -22.21 -13.48 -7.92
C MET A 119 -23.32 -13.52 -8.97
N VAL A 120 -22.98 -13.35 -10.25
CA VAL A 120 -23.90 -13.51 -11.39
C VAL A 120 -24.45 -14.93 -11.46
N GLU A 121 -23.59 -15.95 -11.46
CA GLU A 121 -23.97 -17.37 -11.50
C GLU A 121 -24.82 -17.83 -10.30
N LEU A 122 -24.84 -17.06 -9.20
CA LEU A 122 -25.65 -17.38 -8.02
C LEU A 122 -27.08 -16.82 -8.11
N ASN A 123 -27.32 -15.81 -8.94
CA ASN A 123 -28.64 -15.20 -9.12
C ASN A 123 -29.17 -15.46 -10.53
N PRO A 124 -30.21 -16.29 -10.71
CA PRO A 124 -30.78 -16.59 -12.03
C PRO A 124 -31.16 -15.35 -12.84
N ALA A 125 -31.66 -14.29 -12.20
CA ALA A 125 -32.03 -13.06 -12.90
C ALA A 125 -30.81 -12.36 -13.51
N LEU A 126 -29.64 -12.45 -12.88
CA LEU A 126 -28.40 -11.92 -13.44
C LEU A 126 -27.80 -12.89 -14.47
N GLU A 127 -27.79 -14.19 -14.17
CA GLU A 127 -27.22 -15.24 -15.02
C GLU A 127 -27.86 -15.29 -16.41
N GLU A 128 -29.18 -15.12 -16.49
CA GLU A 128 -29.90 -15.09 -17.77
C GLU A 128 -29.57 -13.88 -18.66
N ARG A 129 -29.01 -12.81 -18.08
CA ARG A 129 -28.80 -11.51 -18.76
C ARG A 129 -27.34 -11.20 -19.05
N VAL A 130 -26.41 -11.70 -18.23
CA VAL A 130 -24.99 -11.39 -18.37
C VAL A 130 -24.30 -12.45 -19.23
N GLN A 131 -23.67 -11.99 -20.30
CA GLN A 131 -22.75 -12.81 -21.09
C GLN A 131 -21.39 -12.89 -20.38
N VAL A 132 -21.14 -14.07 -19.80
CA VAL A 132 -19.87 -14.36 -19.13
C VAL A 132 -18.83 -14.86 -20.14
N TYR A 133 -17.73 -14.13 -20.30
CA TYR A 133 -16.54 -14.55 -21.05
C TYR A 133 -15.41 -14.97 -20.11
N ALA A 134 -14.30 -15.46 -20.67
CA ALA A 134 -13.14 -15.84 -19.88
C ALA A 134 -12.45 -14.61 -19.26
N ASP A 135 -12.46 -13.50 -19.99
CA ASP A 135 -11.73 -12.27 -19.75
C ASP A 135 -12.65 -11.07 -19.42
N ARG A 136 -13.97 -11.19 -19.59
CA ARG A 136 -14.90 -10.08 -19.34
C ARG A 136 -16.31 -10.54 -18.94
N LEU A 137 -17.08 -9.62 -18.36
CA LEU A 137 -18.55 -9.72 -18.32
C LEU A 137 -19.13 -8.67 -19.26
N TYR A 138 -20.15 -9.06 -20.01
CA TYR A 138 -20.85 -8.17 -20.93
C TYR A 138 -22.35 -8.24 -20.65
N LEU A 139 -22.98 -7.07 -20.56
CA LEU A 139 -24.43 -6.95 -20.41
C LEU A 139 -24.99 -6.37 -21.73
N PRO A 140 -25.56 -7.21 -22.61
CA PRO A 140 -26.04 -6.76 -23.92
C PRO A 140 -27.15 -5.71 -23.85
N GLU A 141 -27.94 -5.73 -22.79
CA GLU A 141 -29.11 -4.86 -22.60
C GLU A 141 -28.76 -3.37 -22.65
N ASN A 142 -27.63 -2.99 -22.05
CA ASN A 142 -27.18 -1.61 -21.97
C ASN A 142 -25.75 -1.43 -22.54
N ASP A 143 -25.26 -2.42 -23.29
CA ASP A 143 -23.91 -2.47 -23.86
C ASP A 143 -22.79 -2.24 -22.83
N ALA A 144 -23.02 -2.60 -21.56
CA ALA A 144 -22.05 -2.40 -20.50
C ALA A 144 -21.04 -3.56 -20.43
N VAL A 145 -19.81 -3.26 -20.02
CA VAL A 145 -18.71 -4.22 -19.96
C VAL A 145 -17.91 -4.08 -18.67
N LEU A 146 -17.53 -5.21 -18.08
CA LEU A 146 -16.56 -5.30 -16.99
C LEU A 146 -15.29 -5.97 -17.50
N LEU A 147 -14.17 -5.22 -17.45
CA LEU A 147 -12.86 -5.63 -17.96
C LEU A 147 -11.80 -5.60 -16.85
N PRO A 148 -11.12 -6.72 -16.55
CA PRO A 148 -9.90 -6.71 -15.75
C PRO A 148 -8.70 -6.31 -16.63
N LEU A 149 -7.88 -5.39 -16.14
CA LEU A 149 -6.70 -4.90 -16.85
C LEU A 149 -5.47 -4.92 -15.93
N PRO A 150 -4.26 -5.19 -16.47
CA PRO A 150 -3.03 -4.97 -15.72
C PRO A 150 -2.77 -3.47 -15.56
N ALA A 151 -2.00 -3.11 -14.54
CA ALA A 151 -1.51 -1.77 -14.27
C ALA A 151 -0.41 -1.37 -15.27
N GLU A 152 -0.76 -1.30 -16.56
CA GLU A 152 0.14 -0.93 -17.66
C GLU A 152 -0.48 0.21 -18.46
N VAL A 153 0.30 1.26 -18.72
CA VAL A 153 -0.16 2.49 -19.41
C VAL A 153 -0.85 2.18 -20.75
N GLY A 154 -0.24 1.31 -21.56
CA GLY A 154 -0.79 0.94 -22.87
C GLY A 154 -2.13 0.20 -22.80
N ALA A 155 -2.39 -0.54 -21.71
CA ALA A 155 -3.65 -1.26 -21.50
C ALA A 155 -4.79 -0.32 -21.06
N LEU A 156 -4.48 0.87 -20.56
CA LEU A 156 -5.47 1.83 -20.04
C LEU A 156 -5.87 2.88 -21.08
N HIS A 157 -5.02 3.11 -22.08
CA HIS A 157 -5.31 4.07 -23.14
C HIS A 157 -6.51 3.65 -23.99
N GLY A 158 -7.31 4.64 -24.41
CA GLY A 158 -8.46 4.42 -25.29
C GLY A 158 -9.77 4.11 -24.58
N HIS A 159 -9.75 3.73 -23.30
CA HIS A 159 -10.95 3.47 -22.52
C HIS A 159 -11.66 4.75 -22.05
N ASP A 160 -12.95 4.64 -21.76
CA ASP A 160 -13.82 5.67 -21.21
C ASP A 160 -14.67 5.10 -20.04
N PRO A 161 -14.03 4.89 -18.87
CA PRO A 161 -14.65 4.21 -17.74
C PRO A 161 -15.70 5.07 -17.05
N SER A 162 -16.86 4.46 -16.78
CA SER A 162 -17.84 4.96 -15.81
C SER A 162 -17.38 4.72 -14.36
N LEU A 163 -16.73 3.57 -14.13
CA LEU A 163 -16.09 3.19 -12.89
C LEU A 163 -14.75 2.54 -13.20
N LEU A 164 -13.68 3.08 -12.63
CA LEU A 164 -12.35 2.50 -12.67
C LEU A 164 -11.95 2.13 -11.24
N VAL A 165 -11.84 0.84 -10.97
CA VAL A 165 -11.37 0.32 -9.68
C VAL A 165 -9.89 0.04 -9.78
N VAL A 166 -9.07 0.69 -8.95
CA VAL A 166 -7.65 0.35 -8.77
C VAL A 166 -7.51 -0.43 -7.47
N ASP A 167 -7.42 -1.76 -7.57
CA ASP A 167 -7.12 -2.61 -6.41
C ASP A 167 -5.60 -2.62 -6.18
N GLU A 168 -5.20 -2.65 -4.92
CA GLU A 168 -3.79 -2.62 -4.52
C GLU A 168 -3.00 -1.40 -5.04
N LEU A 169 -3.58 -0.19 -5.03
CA LEU A 169 -2.90 1.05 -5.43
C LEU A 169 -1.46 1.23 -4.90
N HIS A 170 -1.14 0.70 -3.71
CA HIS A 170 0.21 0.73 -3.12
C HIS A 170 1.34 0.14 -4.00
N VAL A 171 1.03 -0.63 -5.04
CA VAL A 171 2.01 -1.21 -5.98
C VAL A 171 1.92 -0.62 -7.38
N VAL A 172 1.09 0.40 -7.59
CA VAL A 172 0.91 1.09 -8.87
C VAL A 172 1.90 2.25 -8.97
N THR A 173 2.51 2.43 -10.16
CA THR A 173 3.45 3.53 -10.43
C THR A 173 2.72 4.83 -10.73
N THR A 174 3.44 5.95 -10.65
CA THR A 174 2.92 7.29 -10.99
C THR A 174 2.39 7.34 -12.41
N ASP A 175 3.16 6.86 -13.39
CA ASP A 175 2.76 6.86 -14.81
C ASP A 175 1.43 6.14 -15.05
N VAL A 176 1.21 5.01 -14.36
CA VAL A 176 -0.05 4.26 -14.47
C VAL A 176 -1.19 5.04 -13.82
N TRP A 177 -0.94 5.67 -12.67
CA TRP A 177 -1.95 6.51 -12.03
C TRP A 177 -2.33 7.74 -12.86
N GLU A 178 -1.36 8.37 -13.51
CA GLU A 178 -1.59 9.47 -14.44
C GLU A 178 -2.40 8.99 -15.65
N ALA A 179 -2.08 7.82 -16.21
CA ALA A 179 -2.88 7.21 -17.27
C ALA A 179 -4.33 6.95 -16.82
N VAL A 180 -4.53 6.35 -15.63
CA VAL A 180 -5.83 6.09 -15.00
C VAL A 180 -6.63 7.39 -14.78
N THR A 181 -5.98 8.43 -14.30
CA THR A 181 -6.66 9.70 -13.99
C THR A 181 -6.92 10.52 -15.25
N SER A 182 -6.09 10.40 -16.29
CA SER A 182 -6.28 11.07 -17.58
C SER A 182 -7.51 10.60 -18.35
N VAL A 183 -7.92 9.33 -18.17
CA VAL A 183 -9.18 8.81 -18.76
C VAL A 183 -10.41 9.26 -17.98
N SER A 184 -10.24 9.75 -16.75
CA SER A 184 -11.33 10.30 -15.94
C SER A 184 -11.75 11.67 -16.49
N GLY A 185 -13.03 11.83 -16.81
CA GLY A 185 -13.60 13.10 -17.28
C GLY A 185 -14.04 13.15 -18.74
N LYS A 186 -13.88 12.06 -19.49
CA LYS A 186 -14.56 11.85 -20.79
C LYS A 186 -16.08 11.74 -20.64
N ARG A 187 -16.56 11.29 -19.47
CA ARG A 187 -17.99 11.24 -19.11
C ARG A 187 -18.39 12.39 -18.18
N PRO A 188 -19.68 12.82 -18.20
CA PRO A 188 -20.22 13.79 -17.24
C PRO A 188 -20.00 13.34 -15.78
N GLU A 189 -20.19 12.05 -15.53
CA GLU A 189 -19.94 11.40 -14.25
C GLU A 189 -19.07 10.15 -14.47
N SER A 190 -17.91 10.10 -13.81
CA SER A 190 -17.04 8.93 -13.71
C SER A 190 -16.47 8.84 -12.29
N LEU A 191 -16.13 7.63 -11.85
CA LEU A 191 -15.49 7.43 -10.55
C LEU A 191 -14.22 6.57 -10.70
N THR A 192 -13.09 7.13 -10.28
CA THR A 192 -11.86 6.36 -10.02
C THR A 192 -11.82 5.99 -8.54
N LEU A 193 -12.03 4.71 -8.24
CA LEU A 193 -12.03 4.15 -6.90
C LEU A 193 -10.73 3.38 -6.66
N ALA A 194 -9.79 4.01 -5.97
CA ALA A 194 -8.58 3.36 -5.50
C ALA A 194 -8.80 2.75 -4.11
N ILE A 195 -8.63 1.43 -3.99
CA ILE A 195 -8.77 0.71 -2.73
C ILE A 195 -7.47 -0.04 -2.47
N SER A 196 -6.82 0.21 -1.33
CA SER A 196 -5.51 -0.39 -1.06
C SER A 196 -5.25 -0.59 0.43
N THR A 197 -4.18 -1.35 0.71
CA THR A 197 -3.54 -1.40 2.03
C THR A 197 -2.42 -0.35 2.04
N PRO A 198 -2.08 0.30 3.16
CA PRO A 198 -0.98 1.27 3.21
C PRO A 198 0.31 0.75 2.57
N ALA A 199 0.96 1.60 1.79
CA ALA A 199 2.23 1.26 1.15
C ALA A 199 3.38 1.22 2.17
N SER A 200 4.50 0.58 1.80
CA SER A 200 5.72 0.53 2.61
C SER A 200 6.68 1.67 2.32
N SER A 201 6.39 2.50 1.31
CA SER A 201 7.25 3.62 0.92
C SER A 201 6.46 4.93 0.89
N PRO A 202 7.02 6.02 1.45
CA PRO A 202 6.46 7.36 1.32
C PRO A 202 6.55 7.89 -0.13
N ASP A 203 7.38 7.29 -0.99
CA ASP A 203 7.50 7.70 -2.39
C ASP A 203 6.37 7.14 -3.27
N SER A 204 5.46 6.33 -2.69
CA SER A 204 4.34 5.76 -3.43
C SER A 204 3.28 6.81 -3.79
N VAL A 205 2.66 6.64 -4.96
CA VAL A 205 1.48 7.41 -5.38
C VAL A 205 0.40 7.41 -4.30
N MET A 206 0.20 6.25 -3.65
CA MET A 206 -0.78 6.12 -2.58
C MET A 206 -0.50 7.08 -1.42
N TRP A 207 0.76 7.28 -1.03
CA TRP A 207 1.11 8.22 0.04
C TRP A 207 0.81 9.67 -0.36
N GLN A 208 1.14 10.07 -1.60
CA GLN A 208 0.83 11.41 -2.11
C GLN A 208 -0.69 11.68 -2.06
N LEU A 209 -1.50 10.71 -2.49
CA LEU A 209 -2.96 10.81 -2.46
C LEU A 209 -3.54 10.77 -1.04
N VAL A 210 -2.87 10.12 -0.09
CA VAL A 210 -3.23 10.16 1.34
C VAL A 210 -2.98 11.54 1.91
N GLN A 211 -1.83 12.15 1.59
CA GLN A 211 -1.52 13.52 2.02
C GLN A 211 -2.55 14.49 1.45
N HIS A 212 -2.86 14.39 0.15
CA HIS A 212 -3.94 15.14 -0.50
C HIS A 212 -5.30 14.88 0.16
N GLY A 213 -5.64 13.64 0.44
CA GLY A 213 -6.92 13.31 1.09
C GLY A 213 -7.05 13.85 2.52
N ARG A 214 -5.94 14.04 3.22
CA ARG A 214 -5.91 14.55 4.61
C ARG A 214 -6.04 16.06 4.70
N THR A 215 -5.78 16.83 3.64
CA THR A 215 -6.03 18.28 3.62
C THR A 215 -7.53 18.57 3.66
N GLY A 216 -8.34 17.74 2.99
CA GLY A 216 -9.80 17.82 3.00
C GLY A 216 -10.38 19.03 2.26
N ASP A 217 -9.59 19.66 1.38
CA ASP A 217 -9.94 20.87 0.64
C ASP A 217 -10.45 20.62 -0.79
N ASP A 218 -10.24 19.41 -1.32
CA ASP A 218 -10.70 19.02 -2.67
C ASP A 218 -12.09 18.35 -2.65
N PRO A 219 -13.15 19.03 -3.10
CA PRO A 219 -14.50 18.46 -3.13
C PRO A 219 -14.68 17.34 -4.18
N ALA A 220 -13.73 17.17 -5.10
CA ALA A 220 -13.73 16.07 -6.06
C ALA A 220 -13.01 14.82 -5.55
N PHE A 221 -12.39 14.88 -4.37
CA PHE A 221 -11.65 13.79 -3.77
C PHE A 221 -12.30 13.29 -2.48
N TYR A 222 -12.66 12.00 -2.46
CA TYR A 222 -13.10 11.33 -1.24
C TYR A 222 -11.96 10.52 -0.65
N PHE A 223 -11.65 10.76 0.63
CA PHE A 223 -10.66 10.00 1.36
C PHE A 223 -11.26 9.30 2.58
N ARG A 224 -10.95 8.01 2.74
CA ARG A 224 -11.26 7.28 3.96
C ARG A 224 -10.13 6.35 4.35
N GLU A 225 -9.64 6.51 5.57
CA GLU A 225 -8.58 5.70 6.14
C GLU A 225 -9.06 4.92 7.37
N TYR A 226 -8.69 3.65 7.42
CA TYR A 226 -8.88 2.78 8.57
C TYR A 226 -7.52 2.37 9.10
N ALA A 227 -7.13 2.96 10.22
CA ALA A 227 -5.85 2.71 10.88
C ALA A 227 -6.04 2.61 12.39
N ALA A 228 -5.19 1.81 13.04
CA ALA A 228 -5.10 1.76 14.48
C ALA A 228 -4.43 3.04 15.01
N PRO A 229 -4.77 3.48 16.24
CA PRO A 229 -4.13 4.64 16.86
C PRO A 229 -2.61 4.55 16.85
N GLU A 230 -1.93 5.67 16.60
CA GLU A 230 -0.47 5.73 16.66
C GLU A 230 0.04 5.33 18.06
N GLY A 231 1.20 4.67 18.10
CA GLY A 231 1.79 4.19 19.36
C GLY A 231 1.06 3.00 20.01
N CYS A 232 -0.04 2.49 19.44
CA CYS A 232 -0.74 1.35 20.03
C CYS A 232 0.14 0.09 20.07
N ALA A 233 -0.06 -0.74 21.10
CA ALA A 233 0.57 -2.05 21.20
C ALA A 233 0.06 -2.97 20.08
N THR A 234 0.93 -3.79 19.49
CA THR A 234 0.56 -4.71 18.41
C THR A 234 -0.47 -5.76 18.84
N GLY A 235 -0.53 -6.09 20.13
CA GLY A 235 -1.50 -7.01 20.72
C GLY A 235 -2.82 -6.38 21.16
N ASP A 236 -3.02 -5.07 20.99
CA ASP A 236 -4.22 -4.39 21.49
C ASP A 236 -5.46 -4.74 20.65
N ARG A 237 -6.35 -5.55 21.23
CA ARG A 237 -7.60 -6.00 20.61
C ARG A 237 -8.61 -4.86 20.36
N LYS A 238 -8.50 -3.73 21.08
CA LYS A 238 -9.30 -2.52 20.81
C LYS A 238 -8.77 -1.82 19.55
N ALA A 239 -7.46 -1.61 19.47
CA ALA A 239 -6.81 -1.08 18.28
C ALA A 239 -7.10 -1.90 17.01
N TRP A 240 -7.15 -3.24 17.12
CA TRP A 240 -7.51 -4.10 16.00
C TRP A 240 -8.91 -3.85 15.47
N ARG A 241 -9.89 -3.64 16.36
CA ARG A 241 -11.29 -3.35 15.98
C ARG A 241 -11.43 -1.98 15.34
N ILE A 242 -10.64 -0.99 15.75
CA ILE A 242 -10.60 0.35 15.14
C ILE A 242 -10.08 0.26 13.70
N ALA A 243 -8.94 -0.41 13.50
CA ALA A 243 -8.33 -0.55 12.17
C ALA A 243 -9.13 -1.47 11.23
N ASN A 244 -9.84 -2.47 11.78
CA ASN A 244 -10.50 -3.50 11.01
C ASN A 244 -12.02 -3.50 11.23
N PRO A 245 -12.78 -2.67 10.50
CA PRO A 245 -14.23 -2.63 10.64
C PRO A 245 -14.91 -3.96 10.30
N ALA A 246 -14.28 -4.84 9.52
CA ALA A 246 -14.75 -6.20 9.27
C ALA A 246 -14.71 -7.12 10.52
N LEU A 247 -13.82 -6.84 11.46
CA LEU A 247 -13.75 -7.51 12.76
C LEU A 247 -14.78 -6.91 13.74
N ALA A 248 -15.00 -5.60 13.67
CA ALA A 248 -15.88 -4.88 14.61
C ALA A 248 -17.38 -4.98 14.28
N CYS A 249 -17.76 -5.47 13.10
CA CYS A 249 -19.17 -5.52 12.70
C CYS A 249 -19.96 -6.66 13.39
N ARG A 250 -21.29 -6.54 13.45
CA ARG A 250 -22.18 -7.51 14.13
C ARG A 250 -22.01 -8.98 13.68
N ARG A 251 -21.70 -9.20 12.40
CA ARG A 251 -21.36 -10.52 11.84
C ARG A 251 -19.98 -10.42 11.19
N PRO A 252 -18.91 -10.57 11.97
CA PRO A 252 -17.53 -10.43 11.50
C PRO A 252 -17.23 -11.42 10.39
N PHE A 253 -16.39 -10.99 9.44
CA PHE A 253 -15.80 -11.87 8.43
C PHE A 253 -14.26 -11.80 8.42
N LEU A 254 -13.70 -11.20 9.46
CA LEU A 254 -12.29 -11.24 9.83
C LEU A 254 -12.22 -11.83 11.24
N SER A 255 -11.32 -12.80 11.46
CA SER A 255 -11.18 -13.48 12.75
C SER A 255 -10.08 -12.84 13.61
N GLU A 256 -10.37 -12.70 14.90
CA GLU A 256 -9.40 -12.17 15.88
C GLU A 256 -8.20 -13.12 16.03
N ASP A 257 -8.45 -14.42 16.12
CA ASP A 257 -7.39 -15.44 16.21
C ASP A 257 -6.51 -15.48 14.94
N GLY A 258 -7.09 -15.19 13.78
CA GLY A 258 -6.34 -15.07 12.53
C GLY A 258 -5.40 -13.86 12.52
N ILE A 259 -5.79 -12.74 13.15
CA ILE A 259 -4.91 -11.59 13.34
C ILE A 259 -3.80 -11.92 14.34
N GLU A 260 -4.12 -12.58 15.47
CA GLU A 260 -3.14 -13.00 16.47
C GLU A 260 -2.11 -13.98 15.90
N ALA A 261 -2.54 -14.96 15.11
CA ALA A 261 -1.64 -15.90 14.45
C ALA A 261 -0.67 -15.19 13.51
N VAL A 262 -1.15 -14.21 12.74
CA VAL A 262 -0.29 -13.39 11.89
C VAL A 262 0.68 -12.55 12.72
N ARG A 263 0.24 -11.93 13.83
CA ARG A 263 1.12 -11.14 14.71
C ARG A 263 2.33 -11.92 15.21
N ARG A 264 2.16 -13.22 15.47
CA ARG A 264 3.24 -14.10 15.95
C ARG A 264 4.21 -14.57 14.86
N THR A 265 3.85 -14.41 13.59
CA THR A 265 4.56 -15.03 12.46
C THR A 265 5.20 -14.04 11.50
N ILE A 266 4.86 -12.76 11.57
CA ILE A 266 5.44 -11.71 10.72
C ILE A 266 6.12 -10.63 11.56
N SER A 267 7.00 -9.86 10.94
CA SER A 267 7.64 -8.73 11.61
C SER A 267 6.61 -7.69 12.06
N GLU A 268 6.90 -6.99 13.16
CA GLU A 268 6.03 -5.96 13.69
C GLU A 268 5.71 -4.87 12.64
N ALA A 269 6.70 -4.43 11.86
CA ALA A 269 6.51 -3.46 10.78
C ALA A 269 5.47 -3.95 9.76
N ARG A 270 5.57 -5.21 9.30
CA ARG A 270 4.59 -5.81 8.39
C ARG A 270 3.24 -5.99 9.04
N PHE A 271 3.19 -6.33 10.34
CA PHE A 271 1.93 -6.43 11.06
C PHE A 271 1.21 -5.09 11.16
N ARG A 272 1.94 -4.02 11.53
CA ARG A 272 1.40 -2.65 11.59
C ARG A 272 0.86 -2.20 10.24
N GLN A 273 1.61 -2.44 9.17
CA GLN A 273 1.16 -2.15 7.80
C GLN A 273 -0.09 -2.96 7.41
N LEU A 274 -0.01 -4.29 7.49
CA LEU A 274 -1.00 -5.17 6.88
C LEU A 274 -2.27 -5.38 7.71
N ARG A 275 -2.16 -5.28 9.04
CA ARG A 275 -3.27 -5.56 9.98
C ARG A 275 -3.71 -4.33 10.77
N LEU A 276 -2.84 -3.35 11.00
CA LEU A 276 -3.20 -2.13 11.72
C LEU A 276 -3.43 -0.92 10.80
N GLY A 277 -3.16 -1.03 9.50
CA GLY A 277 -3.38 0.09 8.57
C GLY A 277 -2.47 1.28 8.84
N GLN A 278 -1.36 1.06 9.54
CA GLN A 278 -0.41 2.10 9.88
C GLN A 278 0.63 2.27 8.78
N TRP A 279 1.00 3.51 8.49
CA TRP A 279 2.13 3.84 7.64
C TRP A 279 3.40 3.62 8.42
N VAL A 280 4.21 2.66 7.98
CA VAL A 280 5.50 2.36 8.63
C VAL A 280 6.60 2.90 7.73
N THR A 281 7.10 4.09 8.07
CA THR A 281 8.28 4.67 7.43
C THR A 281 9.52 4.06 8.07
N GLY A 282 10.16 3.14 7.36
CA GLY A 282 11.40 2.52 7.81
C GLY A 282 11.63 1.19 7.11
N VAL A 283 12.75 1.08 6.41
CA VAL A 283 13.40 -0.20 6.15
C VAL A 283 13.41 -0.95 7.47
N GLU A 284 13.03 -2.24 7.47
CA GLU A 284 12.98 -3.11 8.66
C GLU A 284 13.94 -2.62 9.73
N SER A 285 13.40 -1.92 10.74
CA SER A 285 14.26 -1.33 11.76
C SER A 285 14.99 -2.49 12.40
N TRP A 286 16.30 -2.60 12.13
CA TRP A 286 17.14 -3.65 12.70
C TRP A 286 17.08 -3.63 14.23
N LEU A 287 16.66 -2.49 14.78
CA LEU A 287 16.39 -2.27 16.19
C LEU A 287 14.88 -2.25 16.48
N PRO A 288 14.36 -3.16 17.34
CA PRO A 288 12.98 -3.11 17.81
C PRO A 288 12.59 -1.77 18.43
N TRP A 289 11.33 -1.39 18.25
CA TRP A 289 10.81 -0.11 18.76
C TRP A 289 10.88 -0.05 20.29
N GLY A 290 11.28 1.09 20.84
CA GLY A 290 11.51 1.29 22.28
C GLY A 290 12.81 0.71 22.82
N LEU A 291 13.50 -0.20 22.11
CA LEU A 291 14.78 -0.76 22.59
C LEU A 291 15.86 0.32 22.67
N TRP A 292 15.84 1.31 21.77
CA TRP A 292 16.77 2.45 21.82
C TRP A 292 16.70 3.18 23.16
N ASP A 293 15.49 3.56 23.59
CA ASP A 293 15.29 4.30 24.83
C ASP A 293 15.71 3.51 26.07
N THR A 294 15.53 2.18 26.06
CA THR A 294 15.97 1.31 27.17
C THR A 294 17.50 1.18 27.30
N ARG A 295 18.25 1.60 26.28
CA ARG A 295 19.71 1.48 26.22
C ARG A 295 20.42 2.80 26.46
N ALA A 296 19.67 3.86 26.78
CA ALA A 296 20.20 5.13 27.28
C ALA A 296 21.15 4.88 28.46
N ALA A 297 22.37 5.41 28.35
CA ALA A 297 23.39 5.24 29.37
C ALA A 297 24.14 6.56 29.55
N GLU A 298 24.19 7.04 30.80
CA GLU A 298 25.06 8.14 31.18
C GLU A 298 26.49 7.62 31.28
N ARG A 299 27.25 7.82 30.20
CA ARG A 299 28.67 7.51 30.16
C ARG A 299 29.41 8.63 29.43
N SER A 300 30.58 8.95 29.97
CA SER A 300 31.55 9.87 29.38
C SER A 300 32.74 9.10 28.83
N VAL A 301 33.28 9.57 27.71
CA VAL A 301 34.53 9.04 27.15
C VAL A 301 35.72 9.61 27.93
N SER A 302 36.63 8.76 28.37
CA SER A 302 37.80 9.18 29.15
C SER A 302 38.90 9.76 28.25
N PRO A 303 39.76 10.66 28.76
CA PRO A 303 40.93 11.10 28.02
C PRO A 303 41.80 9.92 27.58
N ARG A 304 42.23 9.92 26.31
CA ARG A 304 43.02 8.85 25.66
C ARG A 304 42.30 7.51 25.48
N GLU A 305 40.99 7.44 25.73
CA GLU A 305 40.20 6.27 25.37
C GLU A 305 40.14 6.11 23.85
N ARG A 306 40.31 4.88 23.37
CA ARG A 306 40.26 4.59 21.93
C ARG A 306 38.82 4.60 21.44
N VAL A 307 38.59 5.36 20.38
CA VAL A 307 37.26 5.52 19.80
C VAL A 307 37.32 5.42 18.29
N VAL A 308 36.17 5.11 17.69
CA VAL A 308 35.93 5.16 16.26
C VAL A 308 34.96 6.31 16.00
N LEU A 309 35.28 7.16 15.03
CA LEU A 309 34.37 8.20 14.55
C LEU A 309 33.78 7.77 13.21
N ALA A 310 32.46 7.85 13.11
CA ALA A 310 31.69 7.64 11.90
C ALA A 310 31.12 8.98 11.42
N PHE A 311 31.42 9.34 10.18
CA PHE A 311 30.96 10.57 9.56
C PHE A 311 30.02 10.26 8.39
N ASP A 312 28.82 10.82 8.43
CA ASP A 312 27.86 10.83 7.32
C ASP A 312 27.66 12.28 6.86
N GLY A 313 28.33 12.64 5.78
CA GLY A 313 28.32 13.99 5.21
C GLY A 313 27.32 14.14 4.08
N SER A 314 26.52 15.20 4.13
CA SER A 314 25.62 15.61 3.04
C SER A 314 26.27 16.68 2.15
N ALA A 315 26.02 16.60 0.83
CA ALA A 315 26.50 17.57 -0.16
C ALA A 315 25.47 18.67 -0.47
N SER A 316 24.16 18.42 -0.31
CA SER A 316 23.10 19.41 -0.53
C SER A 316 21.78 18.95 0.08
N GLY A 317 21.08 19.83 0.81
CA GLY A 317 19.72 19.60 1.28
C GLY A 317 19.59 18.77 2.56
N ASP A 318 20.39 17.71 2.73
CA ASP A 318 20.28 16.80 3.87
C ASP A 318 21.20 17.20 5.05
N SER A 319 20.90 16.68 6.25
CA SER A 319 21.72 16.83 7.46
C SER A 319 23.04 16.08 7.38
N THR A 320 24.04 16.55 8.12
CA THR A 320 25.35 15.90 8.32
C THR A 320 25.48 15.45 9.77
N ALA A 321 26.06 14.28 10.02
CA ALA A 321 26.26 13.74 11.36
C ALA A 321 27.69 13.21 11.57
N LEU A 322 28.22 13.42 12.77
CA LEU A 322 29.44 12.82 13.28
C LEU A 322 29.10 12.09 14.59
N VAL A 323 29.31 10.78 14.60
CA VAL A 323 28.98 9.90 15.73
C VAL A 323 30.26 9.22 16.20
N GLY A 324 30.49 9.25 17.51
CA GLY A 324 31.58 8.51 18.13
C GLY A 324 31.12 7.19 18.72
N CYS A 325 32.02 6.20 18.72
CA CYS A 325 31.82 4.89 19.32
C CYS A 325 33.08 4.46 20.09
N THR A 326 32.96 4.12 21.38
CA THR A 326 34.02 3.45 22.12
C THR A 326 34.11 1.98 21.69
N LEU A 327 35.25 1.33 21.93
CA LEU A 327 35.45 -0.06 21.51
C LEU A 327 34.57 -1.08 22.23
N ASP A 328 34.02 -0.72 23.39
CA ASP A 328 33.04 -1.50 24.12
C ASP A 328 31.59 -1.07 23.84
N GLY A 329 31.36 -0.27 22.79
CA GLY A 329 30.03 -0.05 22.22
C GLY A 329 29.27 1.16 22.74
N HIS A 330 29.92 2.11 23.42
CA HIS A 330 29.28 3.37 23.80
C HIS A 330 29.24 4.36 22.64
N LEU A 331 28.04 4.76 22.24
CA LEU A 331 27.75 5.70 21.18
C LEU A 331 27.40 7.08 21.75
N TRP A 332 27.97 8.12 21.15
CA TRP A 332 27.58 9.51 21.40
C TRP A 332 27.54 10.31 20.10
N VAL A 333 26.73 11.35 20.08
CA VAL A 333 26.70 12.32 18.97
C VAL A 333 27.77 13.36 19.22
N GLU A 334 28.80 13.38 18.39
CA GLU A 334 29.85 14.40 18.44
C GLU A 334 29.39 15.68 17.75
N GLY A 335 28.64 15.55 16.65
CA GLY A 335 28.05 16.69 15.96
C GLY A 335 26.90 16.29 15.07
N LEU A 336 25.88 17.15 15.03
CA LEU A 336 24.74 17.03 14.12
C LEU A 336 24.47 18.42 13.53
N TRP A 337 24.46 18.50 12.21
CA TRP A 337 24.28 19.74 11.46
C TRP A 337 23.11 19.58 10.50
N GLU A 338 22.07 20.39 10.68
CA GLU A 338 20.85 20.35 9.87
C GLU A 338 20.76 21.56 8.94
N THR A 339 20.14 21.38 7.78
CA THR A 339 19.83 22.49 6.87
C THR A 339 18.71 23.35 7.47
N PRO A 340 18.86 24.68 7.58
CA PRO A 340 17.78 25.54 8.09
C PRO A 340 16.55 25.48 7.19
N ALA A 341 15.37 25.30 7.79
CA ALA A 341 14.10 25.38 7.08
C ALA A 341 13.77 26.84 6.73
N THR A 342 14.24 27.35 5.59
CA THR A 342 13.74 28.61 5.03
C THR A 342 13.62 28.48 3.51
N PRO A 343 12.44 28.71 2.91
CA PRO A 343 12.29 28.70 1.47
C PRO A 343 12.82 30.03 0.89
N GLY A 344 13.81 29.94 0.00
CA GLY A 344 14.27 31.07 -0.82
C GLY A 344 15.54 31.76 -0.32
N GLY A 345 16.69 31.24 -0.75
CA GLY A 345 17.98 31.91 -0.58
C GLY A 345 19.11 31.07 -1.15
N GLY A 346 19.55 31.37 -2.37
CA GLY A 346 20.60 30.62 -3.06
C GLY A 346 21.89 30.52 -2.23
N CYS A 347 22.51 29.33 -2.28
CA CYS A 347 23.81 29.04 -1.68
C CYS A 347 24.89 30.01 -2.20
N ARG A 348 25.19 31.06 -1.43
CA ARG A 348 26.56 31.59 -1.38
C ARG A 348 27.20 31.02 -0.14
N ALA A 349 28.37 30.40 -0.31
CA ALA A 349 29.26 29.98 0.76
C ALA A 349 29.57 31.18 1.68
N ARG A 350 28.70 31.40 2.66
CA ARG A 350 28.97 32.25 3.82
C ARG A 350 29.00 31.30 5.00
N ARG A 351 30.09 31.32 5.75
CA ARG A 351 30.29 30.59 7.02
C ARG A 351 28.96 30.48 7.76
N CYS A 352 28.35 29.30 7.73
CA CYS A 352 27.28 28.97 8.66
C CYS A 352 27.86 29.17 10.05
N ARG A 353 27.40 30.19 10.77
CA ARG A 353 27.62 30.27 12.21
C ARG A 353 26.87 29.09 12.80
N MET A 354 27.64 28.06 13.11
CA MET A 354 27.18 26.83 13.76
C MET A 354 26.54 27.20 15.10
N ARG A 355 25.27 26.88 15.29
CA ARG A 355 24.71 26.72 16.63
C ARG A 355 24.89 25.25 17.00
N SER A 356 25.65 24.98 18.06
CA SER A 356 25.68 23.67 18.70
C SER A 356 24.32 23.44 19.33
N ILE A 357 23.55 22.48 18.81
CA ILE A 357 22.43 21.90 19.57
C ILE A 357 23.06 20.84 20.47
N SER A 358 22.93 21.02 21.79
CA SER A 358 23.38 20.02 22.77
C SER A 358 22.56 18.74 22.59
N PRO A 359 23.14 17.59 22.21
CA PRO A 359 22.41 16.33 22.12
C PRO A 359 22.18 15.80 23.53
N SER A 360 20.94 15.55 23.90
CA SER A 360 20.57 15.21 25.27
C SER A 360 20.42 13.71 25.55
N ARG A 361 21.22 12.79 24.96
CA ARG A 361 21.31 11.37 25.41
C ARG A 361 22.38 10.54 24.65
N ASN A 362 23.27 9.87 25.40
CA ASN A 362 24.26 8.89 24.93
C ASN A 362 23.82 7.44 25.27
N MET A 363 24.43 6.41 24.66
CA MET A 363 23.99 4.99 24.77
C MET A 363 25.14 3.97 24.77
N THR A 364 24.97 2.77 25.33
CA THR A 364 26.01 1.71 25.34
C THR A 364 25.49 0.32 24.91
N TRP A 365 26.22 -0.35 24.00
CA TRP A 365 25.96 -1.72 23.50
C TRP A 365 26.92 -2.76 24.12
N PRO A 366 26.53 -4.02 24.35
CA PRO A 366 27.47 -5.08 24.70
C PRO A 366 28.34 -5.50 23.50
N SER A 367 29.57 -5.93 23.78
CA SER A 367 30.58 -6.35 22.80
C SER A 367 30.04 -7.30 21.71
N TRP A 368 30.21 -6.93 20.43
CA TRP A 368 30.02 -7.83 19.29
C TRP A 368 31.11 -8.91 19.29
N ARG A 369 30.76 -10.17 19.59
CA ARG A 369 31.59 -11.32 19.18
C ARG A 369 31.20 -11.68 17.76
N ALA A 370 32.11 -11.50 16.81
CA ALA A 370 31.97 -12.03 15.47
C ALA A 370 31.92 -13.57 15.54
N THR A 371 30.73 -14.16 15.61
CA THR A 371 30.52 -15.57 15.34
C THR A 371 30.86 -15.82 13.87
N ARG A 372 31.94 -16.57 13.62
CA ARG A 372 32.23 -17.14 12.30
C ARG A 372 31.02 -17.98 11.88
N GLY A 373 30.27 -17.51 10.89
CA GLY A 373 29.12 -18.23 10.34
C GLY A 373 29.54 -19.59 9.81
N ALA A 374 28.87 -20.62 10.29
CA ALA A 374 28.90 -21.96 9.74
C ALA A 374 28.17 -22.00 8.38
N GLY A 375 28.76 -22.73 7.43
CA GLY A 375 28.01 -23.51 6.43
C GLY A 375 27.45 -22.78 5.22
N ALA A 376 28.29 -22.51 4.23
CA ALA A 376 27.87 -22.58 2.83
C ALA A 376 28.63 -23.74 2.17
N GLN A 377 27.97 -24.89 2.04
CA GLN A 377 28.46 -26.02 1.25
C GLN A 377 28.59 -25.57 -0.21
N ARG A 378 29.81 -25.61 -0.75
CA ARG A 378 30.05 -25.67 -2.19
C ARG A 378 30.83 -26.94 -2.50
N SER A 379 30.23 -27.73 -3.38
CA SER A 379 30.72 -28.97 -3.96
C SER A 379 32.09 -28.80 -4.62
N SER A 380 32.98 -29.74 -4.31
CA SER A 380 34.33 -29.90 -4.82
C SER A 380 34.36 -30.56 -6.20
N SER A 381 35.14 -30.00 -7.13
CA SER A 381 35.77 -30.76 -8.22
C SER A 381 36.94 -29.99 -8.86
N GLY A 382 38.17 -30.49 -8.69
CA GLY A 382 39.27 -30.35 -9.66
C GLY A 382 40.49 -29.50 -9.24
N PRO A 383 41.75 -29.92 -9.53
CA PRO A 383 42.93 -29.58 -8.73
C PRO A 383 43.98 -28.68 -9.43
N ASN A 384 44.98 -28.28 -8.63
CA ASN A 384 46.28 -27.68 -8.97
C ASN A 384 46.34 -26.20 -9.41
N ALA A 385 46.88 -25.36 -8.52
CA ALA A 385 47.96 -24.42 -8.87
C ALA A 385 48.66 -23.90 -7.59
N THR A 386 49.98 -23.94 -7.66
CA THR A 386 51.00 -23.59 -6.66
C THR A 386 51.07 -22.10 -6.30
N GLY A 387 51.71 -21.81 -5.17
CA GLY A 387 51.77 -20.53 -4.48
C GLY A 387 52.17 -19.27 -5.28
N ARG A 388 51.71 -18.12 -4.76
CA ARG A 388 52.50 -16.89 -4.57
C ARG A 388 51.67 -15.87 -3.76
N SER A 389 52.35 -15.17 -2.87
CA SER A 389 51.91 -13.94 -2.20
C SER A 389 51.58 -12.86 -3.23
N GLY A 390 50.43 -12.20 -3.09
CA GLY A 390 50.03 -11.11 -3.98
C GLY A 390 48.94 -10.23 -3.36
N CYS A 391 49.25 -8.94 -3.22
CA CYS A 391 48.33 -7.87 -2.86
C CYS A 391 47.11 -7.85 -3.79
N TRP A 392 45.91 -7.75 -3.24
CA TRP A 392 44.70 -7.42 -4.01
C TRP A 392 44.40 -5.92 -3.87
N SER A 393 44.86 -5.15 -4.86
CA SER A 393 44.26 -3.86 -5.20
C SER A 393 43.07 -4.13 -6.12
N GLY A 394 41.85 -3.96 -5.61
CA GLY A 394 40.61 -4.09 -6.38
C GLY A 394 39.73 -2.86 -6.18
N THR A 395 39.73 -1.96 -7.15
CA THR A 395 38.76 -0.87 -7.30
C THR A 395 37.42 -1.46 -7.75
N PRO A 396 36.27 -1.18 -7.10
CA PRO A 396 34.98 -1.55 -7.65
C PRO A 396 34.54 -0.50 -8.68
N HIS A 397 34.28 -0.96 -9.91
CA HIS A 397 33.50 -0.21 -10.89
C HIS A 397 32.07 -0.02 -10.37
N THR A 398 31.66 1.23 -10.14
CA THR A 398 30.27 1.62 -9.91
C THR A 398 29.56 1.89 -11.25
N PRO A 399 28.34 1.36 -11.50
CA PRO A 399 27.49 1.84 -12.58
C PRO A 399 27.10 3.30 -12.34
N SER A 400 27.12 4.11 -13.39
CA SER A 400 26.80 5.54 -13.39
C SER A 400 25.34 5.79 -12.99
N GLY A 401 25.11 6.58 -11.93
CA GLY A 401 23.77 7.13 -11.64
C GLY A 401 23.42 7.40 -10.16
N TRP A 402 24.24 7.01 -9.18
CA TRP A 402 23.95 7.23 -7.76
C TRP A 402 24.81 8.35 -7.16
N PRO A 403 24.27 9.25 -6.31
CA PRO A 403 25.08 10.23 -5.59
C PRO A 403 26.08 9.50 -4.69
N ARG A 404 27.37 9.80 -4.84
CA ARG A 404 28.45 9.24 -4.02
C ARG A 404 28.32 9.74 -2.58
N ARG A 405 27.75 8.93 -1.68
CA ARG A 405 27.95 9.13 -0.24
C ARG A 405 29.41 8.77 0.10
N GLN A 406 30.16 9.72 0.63
CA GLN A 406 31.51 9.47 1.13
C GLN A 406 31.42 9.04 2.59
N THR A 407 31.51 7.73 2.84
CA THR A 407 31.71 7.22 4.21
C THR A 407 33.22 7.11 4.44
N ALA A 408 33.77 7.98 5.30
CA ALA A 408 35.16 7.92 5.72
C ALA A 408 35.23 7.41 7.17
N CYS A 409 35.91 6.29 7.38
CA CYS A 409 36.22 5.77 8.71
C CYS A 409 37.59 6.32 9.13
N ILE A 410 37.61 7.31 10.01
CA ILE A 410 38.87 7.92 10.47
C ILE A 410 39.35 7.16 11.70
N ARG A 411 40.40 6.35 11.55
CA ARG A 411 41.18 5.80 12.67
C ARG A 411 42.24 6.82 13.09
N ARG A 412 42.22 7.27 14.34
CA ARG A 412 43.42 7.84 15.00
C ARG A 412 44.07 6.76 15.86
N TYR A 413 45.39 6.67 15.77
CA TYR A 413 46.24 5.79 16.58
C TYR A 413 46.36 6.29 18.01
#